data_AF-A0A0S6X3C2-F1
#
_entry.id   AF-A0A0S6X3C2-F1
#
_cell.length_a   1.000
_cell.length_b   1.000
_cell.length_c   1.000
_cell.angle_alpha   90.00
_cell.angle_beta   90.00
_cell.angle_gamma   90.00
#
_symmetry.space_group_name_H-M   'P 1'
#
loop_
_entity.id
_entity.type
_entity.pdbx_description
1 polymer ?
#
loop_
_entity_poly.entity_id
_entity_poly.type
_entity_poly.pdbx_seq_one_letter_code
_entity_poly.pdbx_strand_id
1 'polypeptide(L)'
;MEAQRDIDEADFPESKTQTGPVSHHISSTNPNISGCTPLVLIRIAERGDVESLTTLLPRSFFPMSDFIQTALPDTPLMRQWRAKVFTGELQDPACRLLGATTNTQIEIVVGMVSLRMWVQGDSLGGF
;
A
#
# COMPACT_ATOMS: atom_id res chain seq x y z
N MET A 1 -5.34 -68.27 -22.40
CA MET A 1 -4.58 -67.51 -21.39
C MET A 1 -4.24 -66.18 -22.03
N GLU A 2 -4.68 -65.01 -21.59
CA GLU A 2 -5.51 -64.53 -20.48
C GLU A 2 -5.93 -63.13 -20.94
N ALA A 3 -7.24 -62.89 -21.07
CA ALA A 3 -8.01 -62.02 -20.15
C ALA A 3 -7.71 -60.52 -20.33
N GLN A 4 -8.40 -59.93 -21.33
CA GLN A 4 -8.63 -58.49 -21.48
C GLN A 4 -9.60 -58.06 -20.36
N ARG A 5 -9.15 -57.22 -19.42
CA ARG A 5 -9.99 -56.68 -18.34
C ARG A 5 -10.60 -55.34 -18.74
N ASP A 6 -11.92 -55.35 -18.73
CA ASP A 6 -12.82 -54.44 -18.03
C ASP A 6 -12.74 -52.93 -18.33
N ILE A 7 -13.74 -52.55 -19.11
CA ILE A 7 -14.57 -51.34 -19.04
C ILE A 7 -14.66 -50.82 -17.60
N ASP A 8 -14.35 -49.54 -17.39
CA ASP A 8 -15.12 -48.75 -16.44
C ASP A 8 -15.40 -47.37 -17.03
N GLU A 9 -16.68 -47.07 -17.03
CA GLU A 9 -17.39 -45.99 -17.70
C GLU A 9 -17.30 -44.76 -16.80
N ALA A 10 -16.31 -43.90 -17.03
CA ALA A 10 -16.25 -42.61 -16.35
C ALA A 10 -17.23 -41.65 -17.01
N ASP A 11 -18.46 -41.66 -16.49
CA ASP A 11 -19.53 -40.69 -16.73
C ASP A 11 -19.05 -39.28 -16.34
N PHE A 12 -18.63 -38.50 -17.34
CA PHE A 12 -18.31 -37.07 -17.20
C PHE A 12 -19.59 -36.27 -17.43
N PRO A 13 -20.20 -35.64 -16.40
CA PRO A 13 -21.30 -34.73 -16.66
C PRO A 13 -20.78 -33.46 -17.36
N GLU A 14 -21.17 -33.30 -18.64
CA GLU A 14 -21.03 -32.08 -19.43
C GLU A 14 -21.62 -30.88 -18.68
N SER A 15 -20.76 -30.07 -18.08
CA SER A 15 -21.15 -28.75 -17.56
C SER A 15 -21.37 -27.83 -18.75
N LYS A 16 -22.65 -27.64 -19.10
CA LYS A 16 -23.11 -26.74 -20.15
C LYS A 16 -22.58 -25.32 -19.92
N THR A 17 -21.63 -24.90 -20.75
CA THR A 17 -21.17 -23.52 -20.85
C THR A 17 -22.26 -22.67 -21.49
N GLN A 18 -23.09 -22.01 -20.68
CA GLN A 18 -24.07 -21.04 -21.16
C GLN A 18 -23.48 -19.63 -21.12
N THR A 19 -22.86 -19.21 -22.23
CA THR A 19 -22.50 -17.81 -22.50
C THR A 19 -23.75 -17.03 -22.92
N GLY A 20 -24.40 -16.40 -21.96
CA GLY A 20 -25.35 -15.32 -22.18
C GLY A 20 -24.76 -13.97 -21.71
N PRO A 21 -25.10 -12.84 -22.34
CA PRO A 21 -24.60 -11.53 -21.92
C PRO A 21 -25.28 -11.13 -20.62
N VAL A 22 -24.61 -11.35 -19.48
CA VAL A 22 -25.09 -10.86 -18.20
C VAL A 22 -24.77 -9.37 -18.12
N SER A 23 -25.71 -8.55 -18.60
CA SER A 23 -25.73 -7.12 -18.29
C SER A 23 -26.11 -6.96 -16.81
N HIS A 24 -25.10 -7.08 -15.93
CA HIS A 24 -25.23 -6.51 -14.60
C HIS A 24 -25.20 -4.99 -14.77
N HIS A 25 -26.39 -4.40 -14.81
CA HIS A 25 -26.58 -2.98 -14.56
C HIS A 25 -26.15 -2.72 -13.12
N ILE A 26 -24.86 -2.47 -12.89
CA ILE A 26 -24.35 -2.01 -11.60
C ILE A 26 -24.81 -0.56 -11.48
N SER A 27 -26.07 -0.37 -11.07
CA SER A 27 -26.48 0.88 -10.44
C SER A 27 -25.70 0.98 -9.13
N SER A 28 -24.53 1.61 -9.18
CA SER A 28 -23.83 2.05 -7.98
C SER A 28 -24.61 3.26 -7.41
N THR A 29 -25.75 2.98 -6.80
CA THR A 29 -26.29 3.87 -5.77
C THR A 29 -25.38 3.70 -4.56
N ASN A 30 -24.35 4.53 -4.44
CA ASN A 30 -23.64 4.72 -3.18
C ASN A 30 -24.41 5.77 -2.36
N PRO A 31 -25.17 5.38 -1.32
CA PRO A 31 -25.92 6.31 -0.50
C PRO A 31 -25.09 6.72 0.72
N ASN A 32 -23.88 7.24 0.49
CA ASN A 32 -23.04 7.77 1.57
C ASN A 32 -22.14 8.92 1.08
N ILE A 33 -22.77 10.03 0.72
CA ILE A 33 -22.12 11.35 0.78
C ILE A 33 -22.78 12.09 1.95
N SER A 34 -22.65 11.52 3.14
CA SER A 34 -23.00 12.14 4.42
C SER A 34 -21.85 11.90 5.38
N GLY A 35 -20.77 12.60 5.10
CA GLY A 35 -19.55 12.61 5.90
C GLY A 35 -18.58 13.49 5.15
N CYS A 36 -18.37 14.71 5.64
CA CYS A 36 -17.40 15.64 5.09
C CYS A 36 -16.02 14.96 5.22
N THR A 37 -15.57 14.26 4.18
CA THR A 37 -14.25 13.65 4.18
C THR A 37 -13.24 14.79 4.28
N PRO A 38 -12.33 14.77 5.27
CA PRO A 38 -11.37 15.84 5.42
C PRO A 38 -10.55 15.94 4.14
N LEU A 39 -10.51 17.13 3.54
CA LEU A 39 -9.68 17.37 2.37
C LEU A 39 -8.23 17.06 2.73
N VAL A 40 -7.61 16.18 1.94
CA VAL A 40 -6.21 15.83 2.06
C VAL A 40 -5.41 16.66 1.07
N LEU A 41 -4.43 17.38 1.57
CA LEU A 41 -3.51 18.20 0.79
C LEU A 41 -2.15 17.52 0.77
N ILE A 42 -1.56 17.41 -0.42
CA ILE A 42 -0.21 16.88 -0.59
C ILE A 42 0.74 18.07 -0.70
N ARG A 43 1.74 18.13 0.18
CA ARG A 43 2.82 19.12 0.13
C ARG A 43 4.18 18.46 0.21
N ILE A 44 5.23 19.20 -0.17
CA ILE A 44 6.60 18.77 0.09
C ILE A 44 6.78 18.63 1.60
N ALA A 45 7.39 17.53 2.01
CA ALA A 45 7.73 17.32 3.41
C ALA A 45 8.88 18.24 3.83
N GLU A 46 8.84 18.70 5.06
CA GLU A 46 9.83 19.58 5.65
C GLU A 46 10.49 18.92 6.86
N ARG A 47 11.55 19.54 7.39
CA ARG A 47 12.26 19.03 8.56
C ARG A 47 11.35 18.89 9.79
N GLY A 48 10.36 19.77 9.93
CA GLY A 48 9.38 19.71 11.01
C GLY A 48 8.51 18.45 10.97
N ASP A 49 8.35 17.81 9.80
CA ASP A 49 7.50 16.64 9.64
C ASP A 49 8.18 15.33 10.06
N VAL A 50 9.51 15.32 10.21
CA VAL A 50 10.30 14.09 10.43
C VAL A 50 9.80 13.29 11.63
N GLU A 51 9.44 13.97 12.73
CA GLU A 51 8.90 13.29 13.90
C GLU A 51 7.58 12.57 13.55
N SER A 52 6.66 13.24 12.87
CA SER A 52 5.39 12.66 12.43
C SER A 52 5.63 11.47 11.48
N LEU A 53 6.53 11.63 10.50
CA LEU A 53 6.86 10.60 9.51
C LEU A 53 7.40 9.31 10.16
N THR A 54 8.21 9.42 11.22
CA THR A 54 8.76 8.24 11.91
C THR A 54 7.70 7.37 12.58
N THR A 55 6.50 7.92 12.81
CA THR A 55 5.35 7.21 13.39
C THR A 55 4.39 6.64 12.35
N LEU A 56 4.51 7.00 11.06
CA LEU A 56 3.59 6.53 10.04
C LEU A 56 3.67 5.01 9.85
N LEU A 57 4.87 4.46 9.77
CA LEU A 57 5.05 3.03 9.57
C LEU A 57 4.36 2.19 10.66
N PRO A 58 4.60 2.43 11.97
CA PRO A 58 3.91 1.67 13.01
C PRO A 58 2.39 1.92 13.02
N ARG A 59 1.94 3.15 12.77
CA ARG A 59 0.50 3.48 12.78
C ARG A 59 -0.26 2.87 11.61
N SER A 60 0.35 2.79 10.44
CA SER A 60 -0.28 2.29 9.23
C SER A 60 -0.18 0.78 9.12
N PHE A 61 0.99 0.19 9.39
CA PHE A 61 1.25 -1.20 8.99
C PHE A 61 1.17 -2.22 10.12
N PHE A 62 1.41 -1.85 11.38
CA PHE A 62 1.36 -2.83 12.48
C PHE A 62 -0.03 -3.44 12.67
N PRO A 63 -1.15 -2.68 12.58
CA PRO A 63 -2.48 -3.28 12.65
C PRO A 63 -2.79 -4.23 11.48
N MET A 64 -2.03 -4.14 10.39
CA MET A 64 -2.26 -4.91 9.17
C MET A 64 -1.29 -6.09 9.01
N SER A 65 -0.17 -6.11 9.75
CA SER A 65 0.88 -7.11 9.56
C SER A 65 1.78 -7.28 10.79
N ASP A 66 1.64 -8.44 11.45
CA ASP A 66 2.53 -8.86 12.55
C ASP A 66 3.98 -9.03 12.08
N PHE A 67 4.17 -9.40 10.81
CA PHE A 67 5.50 -9.50 10.22
C PHE A 67 6.21 -8.14 10.21
N ILE A 68 5.53 -7.08 9.77
CA ILE A 68 6.13 -5.73 9.74
C ILE A 68 6.43 -5.25 11.16
N GLN A 69 5.56 -5.53 12.12
CA GLN A 69 5.82 -5.22 13.52
C GLN A 69 7.07 -5.94 14.06
N THR A 70 7.29 -7.18 13.64
CA THR A 70 8.47 -7.96 14.05
C THR A 70 9.73 -7.50 13.34
N ALA A 71 9.66 -7.22 12.05
CA ALA A 71 10.81 -6.81 11.24
C ALA A 71 11.25 -5.36 11.52
N LEU A 72 10.30 -4.45 11.78
CA LEU A 72 10.54 -3.02 11.96
C LEU A 72 9.87 -2.48 13.23
N PRO A 73 10.23 -3.00 14.42
CA PRO A 73 9.53 -2.72 15.67
C PRO A 73 9.60 -1.23 16.04
N ASP A 74 8.62 -0.77 16.81
CA ASP A 74 8.55 0.62 17.24
C ASP A 74 9.39 0.88 18.50
N THR A 75 10.71 0.82 18.33
CA THR A 75 11.69 1.11 19.39
C THR A 75 12.34 2.48 19.18
N PRO A 76 12.91 3.11 20.24
CA PRO A 76 13.61 4.38 20.10
C PRO A 76 14.75 4.34 19.07
N LEU A 77 15.50 3.23 19.01
CA LEU A 77 16.57 3.05 18.04
C LEU A 77 16.03 3.00 16.60
N MET A 78 14.94 2.27 16.37
CA MET A 78 14.33 2.17 15.04
C MET A 78 13.72 3.51 14.60
N ARG A 79 13.09 4.26 15.52
CA ARG A 79 12.62 5.63 15.25
C ARG A 79 13.77 6.56 14.87
N GLN A 80 14.89 6.49 15.59
CA GLN A 80 16.08 7.29 15.27
C GLN A 80 16.66 6.93 13.89
N TRP A 81 16.70 5.63 13.56
CA TRP A 81 17.11 5.19 12.23
C TRP A 81 16.17 5.70 11.13
N ARG A 82 14.84 5.56 11.31
CA ARG A 82 13.84 6.12 10.39
C ARG A 82 14.00 7.64 10.21
N ALA A 83 14.25 8.36 11.30
CA ALA A 83 14.48 9.81 11.27
C ALA A 83 15.70 10.17 10.40
N LYS A 84 16.78 9.39 10.50
CA LYS A 84 17.97 9.55 9.64
C LYS A 84 17.65 9.30 8.17
N VAL A 85 16.87 8.26 7.85
CA VAL A 85 16.44 7.96 6.48
C VAL A 85 15.66 9.15 5.89
N PHE A 86 14.60 9.59 6.56
CA PHE A 86 13.79 10.72 6.07
C PHE A 86 14.59 12.02 5.99
N THR A 87 15.47 12.28 6.95
CA THR A 87 16.35 13.47 6.88
C THR A 87 17.29 13.40 5.68
N GLY A 88 17.79 12.21 5.34
CA GLY A 88 18.58 11.99 4.14
C GLY A 88 17.78 12.20 2.85
N GLU A 89 16.56 11.65 2.79
CA GLU A 89 15.65 11.85 1.65
C GLU A 89 15.31 13.32 1.43
N LEU A 90 15.10 14.10 2.50
CA LEU A 90 14.86 15.54 2.41
C LEU A 90 16.04 16.34 1.85
N GLN A 91 17.26 15.80 1.94
CA GLN A 91 18.49 16.44 1.44
C GLN A 91 18.88 15.95 0.05
N ASP A 92 18.34 14.82 -0.40
CA ASP A 92 18.66 14.21 -1.70
C ASP A 92 17.89 14.94 -2.82
N PRO A 93 18.56 15.65 -3.74
CA PRO A 93 17.91 16.33 -4.84
C PRO A 93 17.24 15.38 -5.84
N ALA A 94 17.58 14.08 -5.84
CA ALA A 94 16.90 13.06 -6.62
C ALA A 94 15.67 12.48 -5.92
N CYS A 95 15.47 12.78 -4.63
CA CYS A 95 14.31 12.36 -3.86
C CYS A 95 13.28 13.48 -3.73
N ARG A 96 12.00 13.11 -3.72
CA ARG A 96 10.87 13.98 -3.40
C ARG A 96 10.03 13.26 -2.35
N LEU A 97 10.21 13.67 -1.11
CA LEU A 97 9.38 13.24 0.00
C LEU A 97 8.19 14.19 0.13
N LEU A 98 6.99 13.63 0.05
CA LEU A 98 5.72 14.35 0.10
C LEU A 98 4.93 13.93 1.34
N GLY A 99 4.42 14.90 2.08
CA GLY A 99 3.51 14.68 3.21
C GLY A 99 2.07 14.93 2.80
N ALA A 100 1.18 14.02 3.16
CA ALA A 100 -0.26 14.21 3.11
C ALA A 100 -0.72 14.80 4.44
N THR A 101 -1.36 15.97 4.41
CA THR A 101 -1.91 16.66 5.58
C THR A 101 -3.41 16.83 5.41
N THR A 102 -4.15 16.92 6.51
CA THR A 102 -5.57 17.30 6.45
C THR A 102 -5.69 18.81 6.46
N ASN A 103 -6.73 19.37 5.84
CA ASN A 103 -7.04 20.81 5.87
C ASN A 103 -7.53 21.30 7.26
N THR A 104 -7.08 20.67 8.34
CA THR A 104 -7.35 21.11 9.71
C THR A 104 -6.19 21.99 10.18
N GLN A 105 -6.44 22.90 11.13
CA GLN A 105 -5.42 23.81 11.68
C GLN A 105 -4.16 23.12 12.23
N ILE A 106 -4.20 21.80 12.39
CA ILE A 106 -3.11 20.98 12.85
C ILE A 106 -2.52 20.25 11.63
N GLU A 107 -1.37 20.72 11.15
CA GLU A 107 -0.63 20.11 10.03
C GLU A 107 0.06 18.79 10.45
N ILE A 108 -0.69 17.85 11.03
CA ILE A 108 -0.17 16.50 11.25
C ILE A 108 -0.16 15.77 9.90
N VAL A 109 0.99 15.17 9.59
CA VAL A 109 1.14 14.32 8.41
C VAL A 109 0.41 12.99 8.65
N VAL A 110 -0.63 12.75 7.86
CA VAL A 110 -1.49 11.55 7.92
C VAL A 110 -1.04 10.45 6.96
N GLY A 111 -0.11 10.76 6.05
CA GLY A 111 0.47 9.81 5.11
C GLY A 111 1.66 10.42 4.39
N MET A 112 2.42 9.60 3.67
CA MET A 112 3.59 10.07 2.93
C MET A 112 3.73 9.36 1.59
N VAL A 113 4.40 10.01 0.65
CA VAL A 113 4.85 9.42 -0.61
C VAL A 113 6.32 9.80 -0.80
N SER A 114 7.19 8.80 -0.92
CA SER A 114 8.59 9.00 -1.31
C SER A 114 8.74 8.64 -2.78
N LEU A 115 9.19 9.59 -3.59
CA LEU A 115 9.49 9.41 -5.01
C LEU A 115 10.99 9.60 -5.23
N ARG A 116 11.60 8.68 -5.98
CA ARG A 116 13.01 8.79 -6.33
C ARG A 116 13.16 8.82 -7.85
N MET A 117 13.86 9.83 -8.36
CA MET A 117 14.26 9.88 -9.76
C MET A 117 15.34 8.83 -9.99
N TRP A 118 15.11 7.95 -10.95
CA TRP A 118 16.11 6.98 -11.39
C TRP A 118 16.79 7.52 -12.64
N VAL A 119 18.11 7.69 -12.58
CA VAL A 119 18.93 8.01 -13.75
C VAL A 119 19.55 6.70 -14.24
N GLN A 120 19.44 6.42 -15.53
CA GLN A 120 19.97 5.20 -16.12
C GLN A 120 21.47 5.08 -15.85
N GLY A 121 21.88 4.08 -15.06
CA GLY A 121 23.26 3.87 -14.62
C GLY A 121 23.48 3.96 -13.12
N ASP A 122 22.49 4.41 -12.32
CA ASP A 122 22.58 4.36 -10.86
C ASP A 122 22.40 2.92 -10.36
N SER A 123 23.44 2.38 -9.72
CA SER A 123 23.46 1.05 -9.09
C SER A 123 22.87 1.04 -7.67
N LEU A 124 22.24 2.13 -7.23
CA LEU A 124 21.61 2.22 -5.92
C LEU A 124 20.13 1.83 -6.03
N GLY A 125 19.88 0.52 -5.90
CA GLY A 125 18.55 -0.02 -5.63
C GLY A 125 17.94 0.69 -4.41
N GLY A 126 16.75 1.24 -4.57
CA GLY A 126 15.95 1.76 -3.46
C GLY A 126 15.21 0.62 -2.77
N PHE A 127 15.36 0.58 -1.43
CA PHE A 127 14.82 -0.36 -0.44
C PHE A 127 15.10 -1.86 -0.64
#